data_AF-A0A1F9QV16-F1
#
_entry.id   AF-A0A1F9QV16-F1
#
_cell.length_a   1.000
_cell.length_b   1.000
_cell.length_c   1.000
_cell.angle_alpha   90.00
_cell.angle_beta   90.00
_cell.angle_gamma   90.00
#
_symmetry.space_group_name_H-M   'P 1'
#
loop_
_entity.id
_entity.type
_entity.pdbx_description
1 polymer ?
#
loop_
_entity_poly.entity_id
_entity_poly.type
_entity_poly.pdbx_seq_one_letter_code
_entity_poly.pdbx_strand_id
1 'polypeptide(L)'
;MKYLNMIFLAAFAWWGVSVVAGDMASRKIPNSRIIFGSRLLLLAVGLLLVNSALGAYGQVNSYLNWSFYWMLVVHVFWAALAGVLLWYSGIWPAGDAKFFMLAAAWLPVINPLMKNFPGYLFIAVLVNIFVAAALVTFGSFLASGFYQASPADFFSELWGDVKKRLASLGGEGGKNGWRIAAYLANLTFLFLLQQILNMETRHFLGRFLGRVDLIYFFLFFLWDKIGGAFSSKKWLYATTACYVLYFFGGYFFFHDRLVALTLAAMANVLKFSLILFFGRFMLEHLMEKKDTVYVGPRELEPGMILSSKAARTFKENPLFEGAFDDCFKDGLTEEQVEKLRGWLAALPVQDPKVETVTGRPFALWIFAGSALTLLLDRNLAGLLK
;
A
#
# COMPACT_ATOMS: atom_id res chain seq x y z
N MET A 1 24.38 -22.62 8.73
CA MET A 1 23.30 -21.73 8.25
C MET A 1 21.90 -22.15 8.71
N LYS A 2 21.42 -23.39 8.49
CA LYS A 2 20.04 -23.81 8.85
C LYS A 2 19.61 -23.41 10.26
N TYR A 3 20.40 -23.76 11.28
CA TYR A 3 20.10 -23.42 12.68
C TYR A 3 20.05 -21.90 12.94
N LEU A 4 20.96 -21.12 12.36
CA LEU A 4 20.94 -19.65 12.46
C LEU A 4 19.64 -19.09 11.86
N ASN A 5 19.25 -19.55 10.68
CA ASN A 5 18.03 -19.11 10.01
C ASN A 5 16.77 -19.43 10.84
N MET A 6 16.72 -20.60 11.50
CA MET A 6 15.61 -20.94 12.41
C MET A 6 15.58 -20.04 13.66
N ILE A 7 16.74 -19.72 14.24
CA ILE A 7 16.84 -18.77 15.35
C ILE A 7 16.36 -17.38 14.91
N PHE A 8 16.75 -16.93 13.71
CA PHE A 8 16.30 -15.65 13.16
C PHE A 8 14.80 -15.63 12.90
N LEU A 9 14.23 -16.72 12.37
CA LEU A 9 12.79 -16.87 12.19
C LEU A 9 12.06 -16.80 13.54
N ALA A 10 12.53 -17.51 14.55
CA ALA A 10 11.94 -17.51 15.89
C ALA A 10 12.03 -16.11 16.53
N ALA A 11 13.18 -15.45 16.43
CA ALA A 11 13.37 -14.09 16.93
C ALA A 11 12.45 -13.08 16.22
N PHE A 12 12.34 -13.16 14.89
CA PHE A 12 11.43 -12.33 14.10
C PHE A 12 9.97 -12.59 14.47
N ALA A 13 9.55 -13.85 14.58
CA ALA A 13 8.19 -14.22 14.94
C ALA A 13 7.82 -13.70 16.34
N TRP A 14 8.70 -13.90 17.33
CA TRP A 14 8.50 -13.40 18.69
C TRP A 14 8.42 -11.87 18.74
N TRP A 15 9.36 -11.18 18.08
CA TRP A 15 9.34 -9.72 18.00
C TRP A 15 8.08 -9.21 17.29
N GLY A 16 7.74 -9.78 16.13
CA GLY A 16 6.56 -9.41 15.35
C GLY A 16 5.26 -9.58 16.13
N VAL A 17 5.07 -10.72 16.79
CA VAL A 17 3.91 -10.95 17.68
C VAL A 17 3.88 -9.93 18.81
N SER A 18 5.02 -9.58 19.40
CA SER A 18 5.06 -8.56 20.47
C SER A 18 4.67 -7.16 20.00
N VAL A 19 4.99 -6.82 18.74
CA VAL A 19 4.57 -5.55 18.11
C VAL A 19 3.07 -5.59 17.85
N VAL A 20 2.56 -6.66 17.25
CA VAL A 20 1.13 -6.84 16.97
C VAL A 20 0.30 -6.77 18.25
N ALA A 21 0.72 -7.46 19.31
CA ALA A 21 0.02 -7.40 20.60
C ALA A 21 0.01 -6.00 21.20
N GLY A 22 1.13 -5.27 21.12
CA GLY A 22 1.20 -3.88 21.58
C GLY A 22 0.33 -2.94 20.76
N ASP A 23 0.32 -3.11 19.44
CA ASP A 23 -0.50 -2.33 18.51
C ASP A 23 -2.00 -2.60 18.72
N MET A 24 -2.40 -3.87 18.92
CA MET A 24 -3.79 -4.20 19.24
C MET A 24 -4.26 -3.61 20.58
N ALA A 25 -3.38 -3.55 21.59
CA ALA A 25 -3.72 -3.04 22.91
C ALA A 25 -3.76 -1.51 22.96
N SER A 26 -2.82 -0.84 22.29
CA SER A 26 -2.62 0.62 22.40
C SER A 26 -2.95 1.41 21.14
N ARG A 27 -3.31 0.72 20.04
CA ARG A 27 -3.54 1.29 18.69
C ARG A 27 -2.36 2.12 18.16
N LYS A 28 -1.17 1.87 18.70
CA LYS A 28 0.06 2.58 18.39
C LYS A 28 1.24 1.63 18.53
N ILE A 29 2.19 1.75 17.61
CA ILE A 29 3.46 1.03 17.71
C ILE A 29 4.48 1.94 18.43
N PRO A 30 4.88 1.63 19.67
CA PRO A 30 5.84 2.46 20.39
C PRO A 30 7.25 2.31 19.79
N ASN A 31 7.99 3.42 19.76
CA ASN A 31 9.36 3.45 19.23
C ASN A 31 10.30 2.47 19.95
N SER A 32 10.05 2.15 21.22
CA SER A 32 10.84 1.17 21.98
C SER A 32 10.81 -0.23 21.33
N ARG A 33 9.66 -0.64 20.76
CA ARG A 33 9.52 -1.93 20.06
C ARG A 33 10.23 -1.93 18.71
N ILE A 34 10.22 -0.80 18.01
CA ILE A 34 10.96 -0.60 16.75
C ILE A 34 12.47 -0.63 16.99
N ILE A 35 12.95 0.08 18.02
CA ILE A 35 14.37 0.08 18.42
C ILE A 35 14.82 -1.33 18.81
N PHE A 36 14.01 -2.04 19.59
CA PHE A 36 14.30 -3.42 19.98
C PHE A 36 14.42 -4.34 18.75
N GLY A 37 13.46 -4.27 17.81
CA GLY A 37 13.53 -5.02 16.55
C GLY A 37 14.76 -4.69 15.70
N SER A 38 15.13 -3.42 15.65
CA SER A 38 16.34 -2.95 14.95
C SER A 38 17.61 -3.53 15.56
N ARG A 39 17.71 -3.55 16.90
CA ARG A 39 18.85 -4.16 17.61
C ARG A 39 18.94 -5.66 17.35
N LEU A 40 17.81 -6.37 17.38
CA LEU A 40 17.78 -7.80 17.05
C LEU A 40 18.20 -8.07 15.60
N LEU A 41 17.76 -7.24 14.65
CA LEU A 41 18.14 -7.36 13.25
C LEU A 41 19.65 -7.12 13.06
N LEU A 42 20.20 -6.08 13.68
CA LEU A 42 21.64 -5.79 13.64
C LEU A 42 22.46 -6.92 14.25
N LEU A 43 22.00 -7.51 15.37
CA LEU A 43 22.64 -8.69 15.95
C LEU A 43 22.61 -9.88 14.99
N ALA A 44 21.47 -10.17 14.36
CA ALA A 44 21.35 -11.25 13.39
C ALA A 44 22.28 -11.06 12.18
N VAL A 45 22.33 -9.84 11.62
CA VAL A 45 23.26 -9.49 10.54
C VAL A 45 24.72 -9.61 11.00
N GLY A 46 25.05 -9.18 12.23
CA GLY A 46 26.38 -9.35 12.82
C GLY A 46 26.79 -10.82 12.94
N LEU A 47 25.89 -11.69 13.38
CA LEU A 47 26.13 -13.14 13.44
C LEU A 47 26.33 -13.75 12.05
N LEU A 48 25.59 -13.29 11.03
CA LEU A 48 25.80 -13.70 9.64
C LEU A 48 27.18 -13.26 9.12
N LEU A 49 27.59 -12.03 9.42
CA LEU A 49 28.90 -11.50 9.05
C LEU A 49 30.03 -12.33 9.66
N VAL A 50 29.94 -12.66 10.95
CA VAL A 50 30.91 -13.53 11.63
C VAL A 50 30.93 -14.91 10.97
N ASN A 51 29.77 -15.53 10.70
CA ASN A 51 29.72 -16.83 10.01
C ASN A 51 30.33 -16.76 8.60
N SER A 52 30.19 -15.64 7.90
CA SER A 52 30.77 -15.44 6.56
C SER A 52 32.28 -15.22 6.60
N ALA A 53 32.78 -14.50 7.60
CA ALA A 53 34.20 -14.36 7.85
C ALA A 53 34.83 -15.72 8.18
N LEU A 54 34.24 -16.48 9.11
CA LEU A 54 34.70 -17.84 9.45
C LEU A 54 34.69 -18.77 8.22
N GLY A 55 33.68 -18.64 7.35
CA GLY A 55 33.60 -19.38 6.10
C GLY A 55 34.71 -19.03 5.11
N ALA A 56 35.06 -17.75 5.01
CA ALA A 56 36.19 -17.29 4.19
C ALA A 56 37.54 -17.84 4.69
N TYR A 57 37.68 -18.11 5.99
CA TYR A 57 38.85 -18.78 6.58
C TYR A 57 38.76 -20.32 6.57
N GLY A 58 37.75 -20.91 5.93
CA GLY A 58 37.57 -22.36 5.83
C GLY A 58 37.10 -23.05 7.13
N GLN A 59 36.66 -22.30 8.14
CA GLN A 59 36.21 -22.85 9.43
C GLN A 59 34.78 -23.39 9.38
N VAL A 60 33.96 -22.90 8.44
CA VAL A 60 32.59 -23.36 8.23
C VAL A 60 32.31 -23.55 6.74
N ASN A 61 31.65 -24.67 6.40
CA ASN A 61 31.34 -25.02 5.00
C ASN A 61 30.08 -24.34 4.47
N SER A 62 29.25 -23.76 5.35
CA SER A 62 27.96 -23.16 5.00
C SER A 62 27.94 -21.71 5.46
N TYR A 63 28.06 -20.78 4.51
CA TYR A 63 28.11 -19.35 4.76
C TYR A 63 27.58 -18.54 3.58
N LEU A 64 27.43 -17.22 3.77
CA LEU A 64 26.95 -16.30 2.74
C LEU A 64 28.12 -15.56 2.10
N ASN A 65 28.04 -15.33 0.80
CA ASN A 65 29.03 -14.54 0.07
C ASN A 65 28.95 -13.06 0.47
N TRP A 66 30.07 -12.34 0.35
CA TRP A 66 30.12 -10.90 0.63
C TRP A 66 29.12 -10.06 -0.19
N SER A 67 28.77 -10.51 -1.40
CA SER A 67 27.74 -9.87 -2.24
C SER A 67 26.36 -9.85 -1.58
N PHE A 68 26.05 -10.78 -0.68
CA PHE A 68 24.78 -10.81 0.05
C PHE A 68 24.54 -9.54 0.85
N TYR A 69 25.57 -9.02 1.54
CA TYR A 69 25.43 -7.83 2.38
C TYR A 69 25.16 -6.57 1.57
N TRP A 70 25.81 -6.45 0.41
CA TRP A 70 25.50 -5.37 -0.53
C TRP A 70 24.05 -5.46 -1.04
N MET A 71 23.62 -6.66 -1.43
CA MET A 71 22.23 -6.90 -1.83
C MET A 71 21.24 -6.60 -0.70
N LEU A 72 21.59 -6.92 0.55
CA LEU A 72 20.78 -6.61 1.73
C LEU A 72 20.63 -5.10 1.92
N VAL A 73 21.72 -4.33 1.80
CA VAL A 73 21.67 -2.85 1.87
C VAL A 73 20.77 -2.28 0.77
N VAL A 74 20.89 -2.76 -0.47
CA VAL A 74 20.02 -2.36 -1.58
C VAL A 74 18.56 -2.66 -1.27
N HIS A 75 18.27 -3.85 -0.72
CA HIS A 75 16.91 -4.23 -0.35
C HIS A 75 16.34 -3.35 0.76
N VAL A 76 17.11 -3.11 1.82
CA VAL A 76 16.73 -2.23 2.95
C VAL A 76 16.46 -0.82 2.46
N PHE A 77 17.27 -0.29 1.54
CA PHE A 77 17.03 1.01 0.90
C PHE A 77 15.66 1.05 0.21
N TRP A 78 15.33 0.05 -0.61
CA TRP A 78 14.04 0.02 -1.30
C TRP A 78 12.85 -0.16 -0.35
N ALA A 79 13.00 -0.98 0.69
CA ALA A 79 11.98 -1.13 1.73
C ALA A 79 11.77 0.19 2.51
N ALA A 80 12.85 0.88 2.86
CA ALA A 80 12.82 2.20 3.50
C ALA A 80 12.13 3.23 2.60
N LEU A 81 12.52 3.33 1.33
CA LEU A 81 11.91 4.24 0.38
C LEU A 81 10.41 3.97 0.24
N ALA A 82 9.99 2.71 0.10
CA ALA A 82 8.58 2.34 0.00
C ALA A 82 7.81 2.70 1.29
N GLY A 83 8.37 2.41 2.46
CA GLY A 83 7.75 2.79 3.74
C GLY A 83 7.60 4.31 3.90
N VAL A 84 8.61 5.10 3.50
CA VAL A 84 8.55 6.57 3.53
C VAL A 84 7.49 7.09 2.56
N LEU A 85 7.40 6.53 1.35
CA LEU A 85 6.35 6.91 0.39
C LEU A 85 4.94 6.60 0.93
N LEU A 86 4.74 5.45 1.57
CA LEU A 86 3.46 5.08 2.17
C LEU A 86 3.08 5.98 3.36
N TRP A 87 4.06 6.38 4.15
CA TRP A 87 3.85 7.35 5.23
C TRP A 87 3.54 8.75 4.70
N TYR A 88 4.36 9.26 3.79
CA TYR A 88 4.19 10.59 3.21
C TYR A 88 2.92 10.72 2.35
N SER A 89 2.47 9.63 1.74
CA SER A 89 1.17 9.56 1.06
C SER A 89 -0.03 9.48 2.01
N GLY A 90 0.20 9.44 3.32
CA GLY A 90 -0.85 9.37 4.33
C GLY A 90 -1.59 8.03 4.33
N ILE A 91 -0.95 6.94 3.88
CA ILE A 91 -1.59 5.62 3.84
C ILE A 91 -1.33 4.87 5.13
N TRP A 92 -0.10 4.94 5.62
CA TRP A 92 0.29 4.37 6.90
C TRP A 92 0.74 5.44 7.88
N PRO A 93 0.39 5.31 9.17
CA PRO A 93 1.08 5.99 10.25
C PRO A 93 2.59 5.69 10.25
N ALA A 94 3.38 6.58 10.85
CA ALA A 94 4.83 6.42 10.95
C ALA A 94 5.24 5.11 11.65
N GLY A 95 4.44 4.65 12.62
CA GLY A 95 4.67 3.39 13.33
C GLY A 95 4.64 2.18 12.39
N ASP A 96 3.57 2.07 11.60
CA ASP A 96 3.36 1.00 10.63
C ASP A 96 4.42 1.02 9.52
N ALA A 97 4.76 2.22 9.03
CA ALA A 97 5.82 2.37 8.03
C ALA A 97 7.17 1.85 8.55
N LYS A 98 7.59 2.24 9.76
CA LYS A 98 8.84 1.73 10.38
C LYS A 98 8.79 0.22 10.60
N PHE A 99 7.65 -0.29 11.05
CA PHE A 99 7.48 -1.73 11.27
C PHE A 99 7.59 -2.51 9.96
N PHE A 100 6.97 -2.03 8.88
CA PHE A 100 7.13 -2.60 7.54
C PHE A 100 8.59 -2.60 7.07
N MET A 101 9.30 -1.47 7.20
CA MET A 101 10.71 -1.37 6.77
C MET A 101 11.56 -2.46 7.45
N LEU A 102 11.39 -2.61 8.76
CA LEU A 102 12.11 -3.62 9.53
C LEU A 102 11.65 -5.04 9.18
N ALA A 103 10.35 -5.28 9.07
CA ALA A 103 9.81 -6.60 8.74
C ALA A 103 10.29 -7.08 7.36
N ALA A 104 10.31 -6.19 6.36
CA ALA A 104 10.88 -6.49 5.05
C ALA A 104 12.40 -6.78 5.14
N ALA A 105 13.15 -5.99 5.91
CA ALA A 105 14.58 -6.18 6.10
C ALA A 105 14.95 -7.52 6.79
N TRP A 106 14.07 -8.05 7.64
CA TRP A 106 14.25 -9.35 8.28
C TRP A 106 14.20 -10.51 7.30
N LEU A 107 13.45 -10.41 6.20
CA LEU A 107 13.16 -11.58 5.38
C LEU A 107 14.41 -12.17 4.69
N PRO A 108 15.32 -11.39 4.07
CA PRO A 108 16.54 -11.93 3.51
C PRO A 108 17.52 -12.46 4.58
N VAL A 109 17.42 -11.98 5.82
CA VAL A 109 18.22 -12.48 6.95
C VAL A 109 17.72 -13.86 7.37
N ILE A 110 16.40 -14.06 7.39
CA ILE A 110 15.76 -15.36 7.68
C ILE A 110 16.02 -16.36 6.54
N ASN A 111 15.80 -15.93 5.30
CA ASN A 111 15.97 -16.77 4.11
C ASN A 111 16.73 -15.98 3.01
N PRO A 112 18.06 -16.15 2.92
CA PRO A 112 18.89 -15.47 1.93
C PRO A 112 18.58 -15.81 0.46
N LEU A 113 17.81 -16.89 0.22
CA LEU A 113 17.53 -17.43 -1.12
C LEU A 113 16.12 -17.07 -1.61
N MET A 114 15.46 -16.09 -0.99
CA MET A 114 14.10 -15.72 -1.39
C MET A 114 14.04 -15.18 -2.81
N LYS A 115 12.98 -15.58 -3.52
CA LYS A 115 12.69 -15.04 -4.85
C LYS A 115 12.51 -13.52 -4.77
N ASN A 116 12.95 -12.81 -5.81
CA ASN A 116 12.85 -11.34 -5.95
C ASN A 116 13.81 -10.52 -5.06
N PHE A 117 14.59 -11.14 -4.18
CA PHE A 117 15.70 -10.46 -3.50
C PHE A 117 16.83 -10.13 -4.50
N PRO A 118 17.42 -8.91 -4.48
CA PRO A 118 17.13 -7.80 -3.57
C PRO A 118 16.05 -6.81 -4.06
N GLY A 119 15.80 -6.77 -5.38
CA GLY A 119 15.16 -5.62 -6.03
C GLY A 119 13.65 -5.51 -5.93
N TYR A 120 12.90 -6.60 -5.73
CA TYR A 120 11.43 -6.57 -5.76
C TYR A 120 10.77 -7.29 -4.59
N LEU A 121 11.56 -7.81 -3.65
CA LEU A 121 11.03 -8.50 -2.49
C LEU A 121 10.12 -7.58 -1.65
N PHE A 122 10.48 -6.31 -1.47
CA PHE A 122 9.67 -5.37 -0.69
C PHE A 122 8.27 -5.17 -1.28
N ILE A 123 8.14 -5.25 -2.61
CA ILE A 123 6.86 -5.16 -3.31
C ILE A 123 6.05 -6.43 -3.14
N ALA A 124 6.70 -7.60 -3.22
CA ALA A 124 6.04 -8.87 -2.93
C ALA A 124 5.47 -8.88 -1.51
N VAL A 125 6.22 -8.35 -0.53
CA VAL A 125 5.74 -8.17 0.84
C VAL A 125 4.54 -7.23 0.89
N LEU A 126 4.62 -6.04 0.26
CA LEU A 126 3.50 -5.09 0.21
C LEU A 126 2.23 -5.71 -0.38
N VAL A 127 2.36 -6.40 -1.52
CA VAL A 127 1.24 -7.10 -2.15
C VAL A 127 0.65 -8.13 -1.17
N ASN A 128 1.48 -8.94 -0.52
CA ASN A 128 1.00 -9.94 0.44
C ASN A 128 0.34 -9.34 1.68
N ILE A 129 0.80 -8.17 2.16
CA ILE A 129 0.16 -7.43 3.26
C ILE A 129 -1.26 -7.02 2.87
N PHE A 130 -1.43 -6.37 1.72
CA PHE A 130 -2.74 -5.93 1.25
C PHE A 130 -3.66 -7.09 0.86
N VAL A 131 -3.11 -8.16 0.27
CA VAL A 131 -3.89 -9.37 -0.05
C VAL A 131 -4.39 -10.04 1.23
N ALA A 132 -3.55 -10.20 2.26
CA ALA A 132 -3.97 -10.77 3.53
C ALA A 132 -5.08 -9.93 4.18
N ALA A 133 -4.91 -8.61 4.23
CA ALA A 133 -5.93 -7.69 4.74
C ALA A 133 -7.24 -7.75 3.94
N ALA A 134 -7.14 -7.80 2.60
CA ALA A 134 -8.28 -7.88 1.69
C ALA A 134 -9.08 -9.16 1.89
N LEU A 135 -8.43 -10.32 1.96
CA LEU A 135 -9.11 -11.61 2.13
C LEU A 135 -9.90 -11.67 3.42
N VAL A 136 -9.32 -11.23 4.54
CA VAL A 136 -10.02 -11.27 5.84
C VAL A 136 -11.17 -10.27 5.89
N THR A 137 -10.98 -9.07 5.34
CA THR A 137 -12.05 -8.06 5.36
C THR A 137 -13.18 -8.44 4.42
N PHE A 138 -12.86 -8.93 3.22
CA PHE A 138 -13.86 -9.43 2.29
C PHE A 138 -14.62 -10.63 2.89
N GLY A 139 -13.90 -11.58 3.51
CA GLY A 139 -14.51 -12.71 4.21
C GLY A 139 -15.41 -12.29 5.35
N SER A 140 -14.98 -11.34 6.20
CA SER A 140 -15.80 -10.83 7.30
C SER A 140 -17.00 -10.01 6.83
N PHE A 141 -16.86 -9.25 5.73
CA PHE A 141 -17.95 -8.53 5.10
C PHE A 141 -19.01 -9.49 4.55
N LEU A 142 -18.61 -10.51 3.78
CA LEU A 142 -19.52 -11.55 3.29
C LEU A 142 -20.20 -12.30 4.45
N ALA A 143 -19.44 -12.71 5.46
CA ALA A 143 -19.99 -13.38 6.63
C ALA A 143 -21.05 -12.50 7.31
N SER A 144 -20.73 -11.23 7.58
CA SER A 144 -21.69 -10.30 8.18
C SER A 144 -22.94 -10.06 7.33
N GLY A 145 -22.79 -10.01 6.01
CA GLY A 145 -23.90 -9.88 5.06
C GLY A 145 -24.83 -11.07 5.10
N PHE A 146 -24.28 -12.30 5.10
CA PHE A 146 -25.06 -13.53 5.22
C PHE A 146 -25.73 -13.69 6.59
N TYR A 147 -25.16 -13.12 7.66
CA TYR A 147 -25.77 -13.15 8.99
C TYR A 147 -26.89 -12.12 9.16
N GLN A 148 -26.84 -10.98 8.45
CA GLN A 148 -27.76 -9.85 8.68
C GLN A 148 -28.88 -9.72 7.65
N ALA A 149 -28.70 -10.24 6.42
CA ALA A 149 -29.68 -10.13 5.34
C ALA A 149 -29.81 -11.43 4.54
N SER A 150 -30.92 -11.58 3.80
CA SER A 150 -31.00 -12.64 2.80
C SER A 150 -29.90 -12.42 1.73
N PRO A 151 -29.30 -13.48 1.17
CA PRO A 151 -28.25 -13.35 0.15
C PRO A 151 -28.64 -12.41 -1.00
N ALA A 152 -29.90 -12.47 -1.44
CA ALA A 152 -30.39 -11.67 -2.55
C ALA A 152 -30.42 -10.17 -2.23
N ASP A 153 -30.89 -9.81 -1.03
CA ASP A 153 -30.96 -8.41 -0.61
C ASP A 153 -29.56 -7.82 -0.44
N PHE A 154 -28.64 -8.55 0.18
CA PHE A 154 -27.25 -8.16 0.34
C PHE A 154 -26.55 -7.89 -0.99
N PHE A 155 -26.68 -8.79 -1.98
CA PHE A 155 -26.08 -8.57 -3.31
C PHE A 155 -26.73 -7.42 -4.06
N SER A 156 -28.05 -7.20 -3.90
CA SER A 156 -28.74 -6.08 -4.52
C SER A 156 -28.26 -4.73 -3.98
N GLU A 157 -28.03 -4.63 -2.67
CA GLU A 157 -27.51 -3.43 -2.00
C GLU A 157 -26.07 -3.15 -2.42
N LEU A 158 -25.22 -4.18 -2.40
CA LEU A 158 -23.82 -4.12 -2.83
C LEU A 158 -23.73 -3.68 -4.30
N TRP A 159 -24.58 -4.23 -5.18
CA TRP A 159 -24.66 -3.82 -6.58
C TRP A 159 -25.17 -2.38 -6.75
N GLY A 160 -26.13 -1.97 -5.94
CA GLY A 160 -26.61 -0.58 -5.87
C GLY A 160 -25.49 0.39 -5.50
N ASP A 161 -24.67 0.05 -4.52
CA ASP A 161 -23.53 0.85 -4.08
C ASP A 161 -22.39 0.87 -5.10
N VAL A 162 -22.11 -0.26 -5.76
CA VAL A 162 -21.18 -0.32 -6.90
C VAL A 162 -21.65 0.62 -8.01
N LYS A 163 -22.94 0.59 -8.35
CA LYS A 163 -23.53 1.46 -9.38
C LYS A 163 -23.45 2.93 -8.99
N LYS A 164 -23.73 3.28 -7.72
CA LYS A 164 -23.58 4.65 -7.19
C LYS A 164 -22.12 5.13 -7.26
N ARG A 165 -21.15 4.28 -6.91
CA ARG A 165 -19.71 4.61 -6.97
C ARG A 165 -19.20 4.73 -8.41
N LEU A 166 -19.66 3.89 -9.32
CA LEU A 166 -19.37 4.05 -10.75
C LEU A 166 -19.98 5.35 -11.30
N ALA A 167 -21.18 5.71 -10.84
CA ALA A 167 -21.79 6.98 -11.19
C ALA A 167 -21.02 8.18 -10.62
N SER A 168 -20.49 8.09 -9.38
CA SER A 168 -19.70 9.16 -8.76
C SER A 168 -18.30 9.31 -9.36
N LEU A 169 -17.70 8.24 -9.89
CA LEU A 169 -16.48 8.31 -10.72
C LEU A 169 -16.70 9.10 -12.02
N GLY A 170 -17.95 9.24 -12.48
CA GLY A 170 -18.35 10.15 -13.57
C GLY A 170 -18.36 11.64 -13.19
N GLY A 171 -18.15 11.97 -11.91
CA GLY A 171 -18.27 13.30 -11.33
C GLY A 171 -19.66 13.59 -10.78
N GLU A 172 -19.73 14.52 -9.81
CA GLU A 172 -21.00 15.07 -9.29
C GLU A 172 -21.81 15.64 -10.46
N GLY A 173 -22.93 15.00 -10.81
CA GLY A 173 -23.78 15.38 -11.94
C GLY A 173 -23.74 14.42 -13.13
N GLY A 174 -24.05 13.14 -12.90
CA GLY A 174 -24.90 12.23 -13.71
C GLY A 174 -24.84 12.13 -15.25
N LYS A 175 -24.05 12.91 -15.99
CA LYS A 175 -24.10 12.96 -17.47
C LYS A 175 -22.74 13.08 -18.17
N ASN A 176 -21.62 12.88 -17.48
CA ASN A 176 -20.29 13.00 -18.11
C ASN A 176 -19.73 11.64 -18.55
N GLY A 177 -20.46 10.91 -19.40
CA GLY A 177 -19.96 9.67 -20.02
C GLY A 177 -18.62 9.87 -20.77
N TRP A 178 -18.37 11.09 -21.23
CA TRP A 178 -17.08 11.46 -21.81
C TRP A 178 -15.89 11.34 -20.84
N ARG A 179 -16.09 11.59 -19.53
CA ARG A 179 -15.01 11.45 -18.54
C ARG A 179 -14.62 9.98 -18.37
N ILE A 180 -15.60 9.09 -18.35
CA ILE A 180 -15.39 7.64 -18.30
C ILE A 180 -14.72 7.14 -19.59
N ALA A 181 -15.13 7.66 -20.75
CA ALA A 181 -14.48 7.33 -22.01
C ALA A 181 -13.03 7.84 -22.05
N ALA A 182 -12.78 9.09 -21.63
CA ALA A 182 -11.45 9.68 -21.57
C ALA A 182 -10.54 8.87 -20.63
N TYR A 183 -11.09 8.52 -19.49
CA TYR A 183 -10.48 7.70 -18.47
C TYR A 183 -10.03 6.34 -19.00
N LEU A 184 -10.96 5.58 -19.60
CA LEU A 184 -10.68 4.27 -20.17
C LEU A 184 -9.68 4.37 -21.31
N ALA A 185 -9.85 5.34 -22.22
CA ALA A 185 -8.93 5.55 -23.34
C ALA A 185 -7.50 5.82 -22.86
N ASN A 186 -7.33 6.69 -21.87
CA ASN A 186 -6.03 7.06 -21.31
C ASN A 186 -5.37 5.91 -20.56
N LEU A 187 -6.12 5.14 -19.77
CA LEU A 187 -5.60 3.96 -19.09
C LEU A 187 -5.22 2.84 -20.06
N THR A 188 -6.08 2.56 -21.05
CA THR A 188 -5.76 1.57 -22.09
C THR A 188 -4.51 1.99 -22.86
N PHE A 189 -4.35 3.29 -23.12
CA PHE A 189 -3.17 3.80 -23.82
C PHE A 189 -1.90 3.63 -22.98
N LEU A 190 -1.98 3.86 -21.67
CA LEU A 190 -0.86 3.63 -20.76
C LEU A 190 -0.40 2.16 -20.77
N PHE A 191 -1.33 1.20 -20.66
CA PHE A 191 -0.97 -0.22 -20.70
C PHE A 191 -0.54 -0.68 -22.09
N LEU A 192 -1.06 -0.05 -23.14
CA LEU A 192 -0.60 -0.31 -24.50
C LEU A 192 0.84 0.17 -24.68
N LEU A 193 1.15 1.39 -24.25
CA LEU A 193 2.50 1.95 -24.26
C LEU A 193 3.46 1.08 -23.44
N GLN A 194 3.03 0.60 -22.27
CA GLN A 194 3.77 -0.34 -21.45
C GLN A 194 4.14 -1.62 -22.22
N GLN A 195 3.20 -2.21 -22.95
CA GLN A 195 3.45 -3.43 -23.72
C GLN A 195 4.41 -3.19 -24.89
N ILE A 196 4.21 -2.09 -25.63
CA ILE A 196 5.10 -1.71 -26.74
C ILE A 196 6.52 -1.47 -26.21
N LEU A 197 6.66 -0.68 -25.14
CA LEU A 197 7.95 -0.43 -24.51
C LEU A 197 8.59 -1.72 -24.02
N ASN A 198 7.83 -2.65 -23.43
CA ASN A 198 8.37 -3.93 -22.99
C ASN A 198 8.87 -4.80 -24.15
N MET A 199 8.23 -4.71 -25.33
CA MET A 199 8.68 -5.41 -26.52
C MET A 199 9.95 -4.79 -27.13
N GLU A 200 10.01 -3.46 -27.20
CA GLU A 200 11.09 -2.74 -27.89
C GLU A 200 12.32 -2.50 -27.01
N THR A 201 12.12 -2.25 -25.71
CA THR A 201 13.23 -1.97 -24.80
C THR A 201 13.85 -3.26 -24.30
N ARG A 202 14.85 -3.76 -25.04
CA ARG A 202 15.58 -5.00 -24.67
C ARG A 202 16.38 -4.92 -23.36
N HIS A 203 16.41 -3.78 -22.66
CA HIS A 203 17.35 -3.48 -21.55
C HIS A 203 16.62 -3.05 -20.26
N PHE A 204 17.28 -2.30 -19.36
CA PHE A 204 16.81 -1.93 -18.02
C PHE A 204 15.37 -1.40 -17.98
N LEU A 205 14.98 -0.53 -18.92
CA LEU A 205 13.61 -0.02 -19.05
C LEU A 205 12.58 -1.13 -19.29
N GLY A 206 12.89 -2.14 -20.10
CA GLY A 206 12.00 -3.28 -20.34
C GLY A 206 11.88 -4.18 -19.13
N ARG A 207 12.96 -4.37 -18.37
CA ARG A 207 12.89 -5.12 -17.09
C ARG A 207 12.03 -4.42 -16.04
N PHE A 208 12.06 -3.09 -15.98
CA PHE A 208 11.25 -2.32 -15.03
C PHE A 208 9.80 -2.18 -15.51
N LEU A 209 9.58 -1.64 -16.72
CA LEU A 209 8.25 -1.41 -17.28
C LEU A 209 7.53 -2.70 -17.71
N GLY A 210 8.26 -3.78 -17.96
CA GLY A 210 7.68 -5.09 -18.27
C GLY A 210 6.90 -5.70 -17.10
N ARG A 211 7.13 -5.22 -15.87
CA ARG A 211 6.40 -5.68 -14.68
C ARG A 211 5.13 -4.84 -14.49
N VAL A 212 4.03 -5.32 -15.05
CA VAL A 212 2.69 -4.73 -14.91
C VAL A 212 2.32 -4.46 -13.44
N ASP A 213 2.75 -5.33 -12.53
CA ASP A 213 2.52 -5.19 -11.08
C ASP A 213 3.08 -3.89 -10.50
N LEU A 214 4.23 -3.40 -11.00
CA LEU A 214 4.81 -2.13 -10.56
C LEU A 214 3.93 -0.97 -10.98
N ILE A 215 3.42 -1.02 -12.21
CA ILE A 215 2.54 0.03 -12.75
C ILE A 215 1.23 0.03 -11.97
N TYR A 216 0.66 -1.13 -11.67
CA TYR A 216 -0.52 -1.21 -10.80
C TYR A 216 -0.24 -0.60 -9.43
N PHE A 217 0.89 -0.93 -8.82
CA PHE A 217 1.29 -0.36 -7.52
C PHE A 217 1.34 1.17 -7.60
N PHE A 218 2.15 1.73 -8.51
CA PHE A 218 2.29 3.19 -8.61
C PHE A 218 0.99 3.89 -8.97
N LEU A 219 0.21 3.35 -9.92
CA LEU A 219 -1.08 3.93 -10.30
C LEU A 219 -2.06 3.89 -9.14
N PHE A 220 -2.09 2.81 -8.34
CA PHE A 220 -2.95 2.70 -7.17
C PHE A 220 -2.63 3.78 -6.13
N PHE A 221 -1.35 3.99 -5.84
CA PHE A 221 -0.88 4.95 -4.83
C PHE A 221 -0.98 6.41 -5.30
N LEU A 222 -0.64 6.68 -6.56
CA LEU A 222 -0.67 8.02 -7.13
C LEU A 222 -2.05 8.41 -7.65
N TRP A 223 -3.04 7.52 -7.53
CA TRP A 223 -4.33 7.66 -8.18
C TRP A 223 -5.03 8.98 -7.90
N ASP A 224 -5.07 9.40 -6.63
CA ASP A 224 -5.70 10.66 -6.24
C ASP A 224 -5.08 11.88 -6.93
N LYS A 225 -3.77 11.81 -7.19
CA LYS A 225 -3.02 12.90 -7.84
C LYS A 225 -3.16 12.85 -9.36
N ILE A 226 -3.15 11.65 -9.96
CA ILE A 226 -3.12 11.48 -11.43
C ILE A 226 -4.51 11.30 -12.05
N GLY A 227 -5.51 10.82 -11.31
CA GLY A 227 -6.84 10.52 -11.83
C GLY A 227 -7.52 11.74 -12.45
N GLY A 228 -7.28 12.94 -11.90
CA GLY A 228 -7.72 14.21 -12.48
C GLY A 228 -7.07 14.49 -13.84
N ALA A 229 -5.79 14.18 -14.02
CA ALA A 229 -5.10 14.31 -15.30
C ALA A 229 -5.66 13.33 -16.35
N PHE A 230 -5.91 12.08 -15.95
CA PHE A 230 -6.47 11.03 -16.82
C PHE A 230 -7.93 11.28 -17.24
N SER A 231 -8.66 12.15 -16.56
CA SER A 231 -10.01 12.57 -16.97
C SER A 231 -10.04 13.88 -17.75
N SER A 232 -8.88 14.50 -18.01
CA SER A 232 -8.82 15.80 -18.69
C SER A 232 -8.94 15.67 -20.22
N LYS A 233 -9.60 16.66 -20.85
CA LYS A 233 -9.74 16.71 -22.32
C LYS A 233 -8.40 16.84 -23.05
N LYS A 234 -7.44 17.57 -22.46
CA LYS A 234 -6.09 17.76 -23.04
C LYS A 234 -5.38 16.42 -23.22
N TRP A 235 -5.42 15.58 -22.19
CA TRP A 235 -4.85 14.23 -22.25
C TRP A 235 -5.61 13.33 -23.21
N LEU A 236 -6.95 13.43 -23.28
CA LEU A 236 -7.73 12.66 -24.26
C LEU A 236 -7.34 12.97 -25.72
N TYR A 237 -7.13 14.24 -26.06
CA TYR A 237 -6.69 14.59 -27.42
C TYR A 237 -5.31 14.04 -27.72
N ALA A 238 -4.38 14.14 -26.75
CA ALA A 238 -3.04 13.58 -26.88
C ALA A 238 -3.08 12.05 -27.08
N THR A 239 -3.84 11.32 -26.26
CA THR A 239 -3.95 9.86 -26.39
C THR A 239 -4.68 9.44 -27.65
N THR A 240 -5.69 10.20 -28.09
CA THR A 240 -6.39 9.94 -29.36
C THR A 240 -5.44 10.12 -30.55
N ALA A 241 -4.63 11.18 -30.57
CA ALA A 241 -3.60 11.35 -31.60
C ALA A 241 -2.59 10.17 -31.59
N CYS A 242 -2.15 9.75 -30.41
CA CYS A 242 -1.27 8.58 -30.27
C CYS A 242 -1.95 7.27 -30.72
N TYR A 243 -3.25 7.07 -30.45
CA TYR A 243 -3.99 5.92 -30.96
C TYR A 243 -4.07 5.95 -32.49
N VAL A 244 -4.36 7.10 -33.10
CA VAL A 244 -4.38 7.22 -34.57
C VAL A 244 -3.02 6.82 -35.15
N LEU A 245 -1.92 7.32 -34.58
CA LEU A 245 -0.57 6.93 -34.99
C LEU A 245 -0.30 5.43 -34.77
N TYR A 246 -0.69 4.89 -33.62
CA TYR A 246 -0.53 3.47 -33.29
C TYR A 246 -1.30 2.56 -34.24
N PHE A 247 -2.57 2.87 -34.52
CA PHE A 247 -3.42 2.09 -35.40
C PHE A 247 -3.00 2.21 -36.86
N PHE A 248 -2.68 3.42 -37.31
CA PHE A 248 -2.19 3.65 -38.67
C PHE A 248 -0.85 2.96 -38.89
N GLY A 249 0.14 3.21 -38.02
CA GLY A 249 1.44 2.56 -38.12
C GLY A 249 1.35 1.04 -37.94
N GLY A 250 0.61 0.57 -36.94
CA GLY A 250 0.45 -0.85 -36.67
C GLY A 250 -0.28 -1.61 -37.77
N TYR A 251 -1.19 -0.96 -38.51
CA TYR A 251 -1.81 -1.57 -39.69
C TYR A 251 -0.78 -1.91 -40.78
N PHE A 252 0.23 -1.05 -41.00
CA PHE A 252 1.27 -1.30 -42.00
C PHE A 252 2.43 -2.17 -41.49
N PHE A 253 2.81 -2.04 -40.21
CA PHE A 253 4.04 -2.65 -39.70
C PHE A 253 3.84 -3.91 -38.85
N PHE A 254 2.69 -4.10 -38.19
CA PHE A 254 2.47 -5.21 -37.25
C PHE A 254 0.99 -5.62 -37.10
N HIS A 255 0.28 -5.73 -38.22
CA HIS A 255 -1.17 -5.99 -38.28
C HIS A 255 -1.61 -7.15 -37.38
N ASP A 256 -0.89 -8.27 -37.41
CA ASP A 256 -1.23 -9.49 -36.66
C ASP A 256 -1.21 -9.31 -35.13
N ARG A 257 -0.41 -8.37 -34.63
CA ARG A 257 -0.22 -8.11 -33.19
C ARG A 257 -1.03 -6.93 -32.69
N LEU A 258 -1.47 -6.05 -33.59
CA LEU A 258 -2.16 -4.81 -33.28
C LEU A 258 -3.35 -5.04 -32.32
N VAL A 259 -4.28 -5.92 -32.72
CA VAL A 259 -5.50 -6.23 -31.95
C VAL A 259 -5.17 -6.94 -30.64
N ALA A 260 -4.21 -7.87 -30.68
CA ALA A 260 -3.80 -8.64 -29.50
C ALA A 260 -3.24 -7.73 -28.40
N LEU A 261 -2.40 -6.76 -28.75
CA LEU A 261 -1.85 -5.78 -27.80
C LEU A 261 -2.95 -4.89 -27.21
N THR A 262 -3.88 -4.39 -28.04
CA THR A 262 -5.00 -3.60 -27.54
C THR A 262 -5.89 -4.40 -26.57
N LEU A 263 -6.22 -5.64 -26.91
CA LEU A 263 -7.01 -6.52 -26.02
C LEU A 263 -6.28 -6.82 -24.72
N ALA A 264 -4.97 -7.09 -24.77
CA ALA A 264 -4.16 -7.31 -23.58
C ALA A 264 -4.10 -6.04 -22.70
N ALA A 265 -3.99 -4.85 -23.32
CA ALA A 265 -4.02 -3.58 -22.59
C ALA A 265 -5.37 -3.36 -21.90
N MET A 266 -6.49 -3.62 -22.60
CA MET A 266 -7.83 -3.57 -22.00
C MET A 266 -8.00 -4.57 -20.85
N ALA A 267 -7.47 -5.78 -20.98
CA ALA A 267 -7.47 -6.76 -19.90
C ALA A 267 -6.70 -6.25 -18.67
N ASN A 268 -5.60 -5.53 -18.86
CA ASN A 268 -4.86 -4.89 -17.78
C ASN A 268 -5.62 -3.71 -17.16
N VAL A 269 -6.33 -2.90 -17.96
CA VAL A 269 -7.24 -1.87 -17.43
C VAL A 269 -8.30 -2.50 -16.55
N LEU A 270 -8.94 -3.58 -16.99
CA LEU A 270 -9.97 -4.26 -16.20
C LEU A 270 -9.39 -4.80 -14.87
N LYS A 271 -8.23 -5.46 -14.92
CA LYS A 271 -7.52 -5.91 -13.71
C LYS A 271 -7.20 -4.75 -12.78
N PHE A 272 -6.62 -3.66 -13.31
CA PHE A 272 -6.29 -2.47 -12.52
C PHE A 272 -7.54 -1.82 -11.92
N SER A 273 -8.60 -1.65 -12.69
CA SER A 273 -9.87 -1.09 -12.23
C SER A 273 -10.48 -1.93 -11.10
N LEU A 274 -10.41 -3.26 -11.19
CA LEU A 274 -10.83 -4.14 -10.10
C LEU A 274 -9.95 -3.95 -8.87
N ILE A 275 -8.62 -3.94 -9.03
CA ILE A 275 -7.67 -3.70 -7.92
C ILE A 275 -7.93 -2.34 -7.26
N LEU A 276 -8.13 -1.29 -8.06
CA LEU A 276 -8.39 0.06 -7.57
C LEU A 276 -9.73 0.11 -6.84
N PHE A 277 -10.78 -0.48 -7.41
CA PHE A 277 -12.11 -0.54 -6.80
C PHE A 277 -12.07 -1.27 -5.46
N PHE A 278 -11.57 -2.50 -5.44
CA PHE A 278 -11.48 -3.29 -4.21
C PHE A 278 -10.50 -2.68 -3.23
N GLY A 279 -9.32 -2.25 -3.67
CA GLY A 279 -8.31 -1.65 -2.80
C GLY A 279 -8.79 -0.35 -2.16
N ARG A 280 -9.51 0.53 -2.88
CA ARG A 280 -10.11 1.73 -2.29
C ARG A 280 -11.28 1.42 -1.39
N PHE A 281 -12.19 0.56 -1.84
CA PHE A 281 -13.30 0.11 -1.01
C PHE A 281 -12.78 -0.47 0.31
N MET A 282 -11.73 -1.26 0.23
CA MET A 282 -11.02 -1.84 1.36
C MET A 282 -10.37 -0.79 2.24
N LEU A 283 -9.62 0.17 1.69
CA LEU A 283 -9.01 1.25 2.47
C LEU A 283 -10.08 2.09 3.17
N GLU A 284 -11.15 2.49 2.49
CA GLU A 284 -12.25 3.25 3.09
C GLU A 284 -13.00 2.44 4.16
N HIS A 285 -13.28 1.16 3.90
CA HIS A 285 -13.98 0.30 4.85
C HIS A 285 -13.11 -0.10 6.06
N LEU A 286 -11.81 -0.32 5.83
CA LEU A 286 -10.84 -0.59 6.89
C LEU A 286 -10.52 0.65 7.70
N MET A 287 -10.43 1.83 7.08
CA MET A 287 -9.92 3.03 7.75
C MET A 287 -11.01 3.98 8.25
N GLU A 288 -12.19 4.06 7.65
CA GLU A 288 -13.12 5.16 7.95
C GLU A 288 -14.47 4.70 8.50
N LYS A 289 -15.13 3.69 7.92
CA LYS A 289 -16.59 3.53 8.14
C LYS A 289 -17.02 2.91 9.49
N LYS A 290 -16.11 2.41 10.32
CA LYS A 290 -16.44 1.67 11.56
C LYS A 290 -15.78 2.21 12.83
N ASP A 291 -14.94 3.23 12.72
CA ASP A 291 -14.08 3.70 13.82
C ASP A 291 -14.11 5.23 14.00
N THR A 292 -15.09 5.91 13.40
CA THR A 292 -15.32 7.34 13.60
C THR A 292 -15.95 7.60 14.97
N VAL A 293 -15.29 8.40 15.80
CA VAL A 293 -15.77 8.85 17.10
C VAL A 293 -15.90 10.37 17.08
N TYR A 294 -17.02 10.87 17.59
CA TYR A 294 -17.24 12.31 17.72
C TYR A 294 -16.74 12.76 19.09
N VAL A 295 -15.76 13.65 19.08
CA VAL A 295 -15.03 14.07 20.29
C VAL A 295 -15.32 15.54 20.55
N GLY A 296 -15.68 15.87 21.79
CA GLY A 296 -15.93 17.24 22.23
C GLY A 296 -14.64 18.03 22.52
N PRO A 297 -14.71 19.34 22.79
CA PRO A 297 -13.53 20.19 22.98
C PRO A 297 -12.65 19.77 24.16
N ARG A 298 -13.28 19.23 25.21
CA ARG A 298 -12.61 18.76 26.44
C ARG A 298 -11.96 17.39 26.29
N GLU A 299 -12.46 16.59 25.35
CA GLU A 299 -12.00 15.22 25.09
C GLU A 299 -10.92 15.18 24.00
N LEU A 300 -10.67 16.30 23.30
CA LEU A 300 -9.58 16.40 22.33
C LEU A 300 -8.23 16.30 23.01
N GLU A 301 -7.48 15.26 22.65
CA GLU A 301 -6.12 15.00 23.13
C GLU A 301 -5.10 15.00 21.97
N PRO A 302 -3.84 15.36 22.25
CA PRO A 302 -2.76 15.21 21.29
C PRO A 302 -2.62 13.76 20.80
N GLY A 303 -2.36 13.59 19.51
CA GLY A 303 -2.26 12.28 18.85
C GLY A 303 -3.59 11.69 18.36
N MET A 304 -4.73 12.35 18.61
CA MET A 304 -5.99 11.97 17.96
C MET A 304 -5.93 12.22 16.45
N ILE A 305 -6.45 11.29 15.65
CA ILE A 305 -6.42 11.40 14.18
C ILE A 305 -7.77 11.94 13.71
N LEU A 306 -7.76 13.03 12.95
CA LEU A 306 -8.98 13.57 12.34
C LEU A 306 -9.51 12.65 11.23
N SER A 307 -10.83 12.60 11.04
CA SER A 307 -11.41 11.98 9.85
C SER A 307 -10.96 12.72 8.59
N SER A 308 -10.90 12.02 7.45
CA SER A 308 -10.55 12.65 6.16
C SER A 308 -11.47 13.81 5.82
N LYS A 309 -12.75 13.72 6.24
CA LYS A 309 -13.73 14.79 6.09
C LYS A 309 -13.38 15.99 6.98
N ALA A 310 -13.17 15.78 8.27
CA ALA A 310 -12.81 16.84 9.22
C ALA A 310 -11.49 17.52 8.83
N ALA A 311 -10.47 16.74 8.47
CA ALA A 311 -9.18 17.26 8.04
C ALA A 311 -9.29 18.15 6.79
N ARG A 312 -10.09 17.78 5.79
CA ARG A 312 -10.37 18.63 4.63
C ARG A 312 -11.07 19.92 5.03
N THR A 313 -12.13 19.83 5.84
CA THR A 313 -12.87 21.00 6.32
C THR A 313 -11.95 22.00 7.03
N PHE A 314 -11.00 21.53 7.84
CA PHE A 314 -10.07 22.43 8.54
C PHE A 314 -8.96 22.97 7.66
N LYS A 315 -8.45 22.19 6.70
CA LYS A 315 -7.50 22.68 5.70
C LYS A 315 -8.09 23.79 4.82
N GLU A 316 -9.38 23.70 4.52
CA GLU A 316 -10.10 24.68 3.69
C GLU A 316 -10.57 25.91 4.50
N ASN A 317 -10.45 25.88 5.84
CA ASN A 317 -10.91 26.97 6.69
C ASN A 317 -9.84 28.06 6.83
N PRO A 318 -10.14 29.33 6.43
CA PRO A 318 -9.18 30.44 6.50
C PRO A 318 -8.61 30.70 7.91
N LEU A 319 -9.34 30.34 8.97
CA LEU A 319 -8.89 30.52 10.36
C LEU A 319 -7.71 29.61 10.73
N PHE A 320 -7.46 28.59 9.92
CA PHE A 320 -6.48 27.54 10.17
C PHE A 320 -5.38 27.49 9.09
N GLU A 321 -5.21 28.57 8.33
CA GLU A 321 -4.25 28.64 7.24
C GLU A 321 -2.85 28.22 7.70
N GLY A 322 -2.26 27.22 7.02
CA GLY A 322 -0.96 26.64 7.36
C GLY A 322 -0.94 25.70 8.58
N ALA A 323 -1.91 25.77 9.49
CA ALA A 323 -1.87 25.04 10.77
C ALA A 323 -2.18 23.53 10.61
N PHE A 324 -2.99 23.16 9.60
CA PHE A 324 -3.39 21.76 9.38
C PHE A 324 -2.79 21.14 8.11
N ASP A 325 -1.93 21.87 7.39
CA ASP A 325 -1.32 21.38 6.14
C ASP A 325 -0.53 20.09 6.36
N ASP A 326 0.22 20.03 7.47
CA ASP A 326 0.99 18.87 7.94
C ASP A 326 0.23 17.97 8.92
N CYS A 327 -1.10 18.02 8.96
CA CYS A 327 -1.89 17.08 9.76
C CYS A 327 -1.85 15.68 9.10
N PHE A 328 -0.78 14.92 9.38
CA PHE A 328 -0.59 13.54 8.94
C PHE A 328 -1.45 12.56 9.77
N LYS A 329 -1.52 11.30 9.34
CA LYS A 329 -2.15 10.20 10.10
C LYS A 329 -1.43 9.84 11.43
N ASP A 330 -0.44 10.63 11.83
CA ASP A 330 0.24 10.49 13.13
C ASP A 330 -0.52 11.18 14.27
N GLY A 331 -1.55 11.96 13.94
CA GLY A 331 -2.46 12.61 14.89
C GLY A 331 -2.18 14.10 15.10
N LEU A 332 -3.08 14.76 15.82
CA LEU A 332 -3.00 16.19 16.12
C LEU A 332 -1.82 16.51 17.04
N THR A 333 -1.10 17.58 16.73
CA THR A 333 -0.11 18.17 17.64
C THR A 333 -0.79 18.91 18.79
N GLU A 334 -0.05 19.18 19.87
CA GLU A 334 -0.56 19.97 21.00
C GLU A 334 -1.08 21.34 20.54
N GLU A 335 -0.33 22.03 19.68
CA GLU A 335 -0.72 23.34 19.13
C GLU A 335 -2.01 23.25 18.30
N GLN A 336 -2.15 22.21 17.46
CA GLN A 336 -3.36 21.98 16.67
C GLN A 336 -4.56 21.68 17.58
N VAL A 337 -4.38 20.92 18.66
CA VAL A 337 -5.44 20.63 19.64
C VAL A 337 -5.91 21.91 20.32
N GLU A 338 -5.00 22.79 20.75
CA GLU A 338 -5.37 24.05 21.39
C GLU A 338 -6.14 24.97 20.44
N LYS A 339 -5.66 25.11 19.19
CA LYS A 339 -6.35 25.88 18.15
C LYS A 339 -7.75 25.33 17.87
N LEU A 340 -7.88 24.01 17.73
CA LEU A 340 -9.16 23.35 17.48
C LEU A 340 -10.11 23.50 18.67
N ARG A 341 -9.61 23.34 19.89
CA ARG A 341 -10.39 23.50 21.14
C ARG A 341 -10.89 24.93 21.29
N GLY A 342 -10.04 25.92 21.03
CA GLY A 342 -10.41 27.34 21.05
C GLY A 342 -11.48 27.68 20.01
N TRP A 343 -11.32 27.19 18.78
CA TRP A 343 -12.31 27.39 17.73
C TRP A 343 -13.64 26.72 18.03
N LEU A 344 -13.65 25.47 18.48
CA LEU A 344 -14.88 24.77 18.85
C LEU A 344 -15.61 25.49 20.00
N ALA A 345 -14.88 25.99 21.00
CA ALA A 345 -15.46 26.74 22.10
C ALA A 345 -16.10 28.07 21.65
N ALA A 346 -15.65 28.65 20.54
CA ALA A 346 -16.18 29.89 19.98
C ALA A 346 -17.39 29.70 19.06
N LEU A 347 -17.73 28.45 18.69
CA LEU A 347 -18.88 28.19 17.82
C LEU A 347 -20.21 28.41 18.56
N PRO A 348 -21.20 29.07 17.94
CA PRO A 348 -22.52 29.29 18.53
C PRO A 348 -23.40 28.02 18.41
N VAL A 349 -22.82 26.85 18.67
CA VAL A 349 -23.48 25.54 18.56
C VAL A 349 -23.38 24.84 19.91
N GLN A 350 -24.47 24.22 20.35
CA GLN A 350 -24.50 23.46 21.59
C GLN A 350 -23.72 22.14 21.42
N ASP A 351 -22.69 21.92 22.23
CA ASP A 351 -21.81 20.73 22.20
C ASP A 351 -21.13 20.46 20.83
N PRO A 352 -20.24 21.36 20.37
CA PRO A 352 -19.59 21.21 19.07
C PRO A 352 -18.58 20.05 19.11
N LYS A 353 -18.75 19.08 18.19
CA LYS A 353 -17.92 17.88 18.11
C LYS A 353 -17.11 17.83 16.84
N VAL A 354 -15.96 17.18 16.92
CA VAL A 354 -15.11 16.88 15.77
C VAL A 354 -15.06 15.38 15.55
N GLU A 355 -15.15 14.99 14.28
CA GLU A 355 -15.02 13.61 13.85
C GLU A 355 -13.55 13.19 13.87
N THR A 356 -13.21 12.27 14.76
CA THR A 356 -11.90 11.62 14.85
C THR A 356 -12.02 10.16 14.47
N VAL A 357 -10.91 9.53 14.10
CA VAL A 357 -10.84 8.11 13.75
C VAL A 357 -9.97 7.41 14.76
N THR A 358 -10.50 6.35 15.39
CA THR A 358 -9.66 5.47 16.18
C THR A 358 -8.87 4.57 15.25
N GLY A 359 -7.55 4.80 15.16
CA GLY A 359 -6.66 4.05 14.28
C GLY A 359 -6.81 2.53 14.46
N ARG A 360 -6.87 1.80 13.34
CA ARG A 360 -6.88 0.34 13.36
C ARG A 360 -5.47 -0.21 13.48
N PRO A 361 -5.27 -1.28 14.28
CA PRO A 361 -3.97 -1.93 14.35
C PRO A 361 -3.64 -2.57 13.01
N PHE A 362 -2.72 -1.95 12.26
CA PHE A 362 -2.30 -2.43 10.94
C PHE A 362 -1.06 -3.33 11.02
N ALA A 363 -0.39 -3.38 12.17
CA ALA A 363 0.76 -4.25 12.41
C ALA A 363 0.44 -5.73 12.14
N LEU A 364 -0.77 -6.18 12.45
CA LEU A 364 -1.21 -7.55 12.20
C LEU A 364 -1.06 -7.92 10.72
N TRP A 365 -1.46 -7.02 9.82
CA TRP A 365 -1.40 -7.25 8.38
C TRP A 365 0.03 -7.20 7.86
N ILE A 366 0.86 -6.30 8.39
CA ILE A 366 2.29 -6.24 8.06
C ILE A 366 2.98 -7.56 8.43
N PHE A 367 2.71 -8.06 9.63
CA PHE A 367 3.26 -9.32 10.10
C PHE A 367 2.72 -10.52 9.31
N ALA A 368 1.41 -10.59 9.08
CA ALA A 368 0.77 -11.66 8.30
C ALA A 368 1.27 -11.69 6.85
N GLY A 369 1.42 -10.54 6.20
CA GLY A 369 1.96 -10.45 4.84
C GLY A 369 3.43 -10.87 4.76
N SER A 370 4.22 -10.54 5.79
CA SER A 370 5.62 -10.98 5.91
C SER A 370 5.71 -12.50 6.10
N ALA A 371 4.86 -13.08 6.97
CA ALA A 371 4.75 -14.51 7.18
C ALA A 371 4.29 -15.23 5.90
N LEU A 372 3.28 -14.71 5.22
CA LEU A 372 2.80 -15.24 3.94
C LEU A 372 3.90 -15.22 2.87
N THR A 373 4.72 -14.17 2.83
CA THR A 373 5.86 -14.08 1.92
C THR A 373 6.88 -15.18 2.19
N LEU A 374 7.19 -15.46 3.46
CA LEU A 374 8.07 -16.57 3.84
C LEU A 374 7.46 -17.93 3.49
N LEU A 375 6.16 -18.12 3.76
CA LEU A 375 5.46 -19.39 3.51
C LEU A 375 5.31 -19.73 2.03
N LEU A 376 5.08 -18.73 1.19
CA LEU A 376 4.94 -18.91 -0.26
C LEU A 376 6.30 -19.07 -0.96
N ASP A 377 7.41 -18.78 -0.29
CA ASP A 377 8.73 -19.05 -0.81
C ASP A 377 9.03 -20.56 -0.72
N ARG A 378 9.11 -21.23 -1.88
CA ARG A 378 9.31 -22.69 -1.97
C ARG A 378 10.58 -23.18 -1.26
N ASN A 379 11.57 -22.31 -1.04
CA ASN A 379 12.82 -22.67 -0.37
C ASN A 379 12.67 -22.75 1.16
N LEU A 380 11.61 -22.18 1.75
CA LEU A 380 11.34 -22.30 3.18
C LEU A 380 11.04 -23.75 3.59
N ALA A 381 10.39 -24.52 2.72
CA ALA A 381 10.18 -25.95 2.96
C ALA A 381 11.51 -26.74 3.05
N GLY A 382 12.55 -26.28 2.36
CA GLY A 382 13.92 -26.81 2.48
C GLY A 382 14.67 -26.35 3.72
N LEU A 383 14.22 -25.27 4.39
CA LEU A 383 14.74 -24.86 5.70
C LEU A 383 14.15 -25.71 6.84
N LEU A 384 12.93 -26.23 6.66
CA LEU A 384 12.23 -27.05 7.67
C LEU A 384 12.51 -28.55 7.55
N LYS A 385 12.79 -29.05 6.35
CA LYS A 385 13.34 -30.40 6.13
C LYS A 385 14.82 -30.41 6.46
#